data_AF-A0A9X1S722-F1
#
_entry.id   AF-A0A9X1S722-F1
#
_cell.length_a   1.000
_cell.length_b   1.000
_cell.length_c   1.000
_cell.angle_alpha   90.00
_cell.angle_beta   90.00
_cell.angle_gamma   90.00
#
_symmetry.space_group_name_H-M   'P 1'
#
loop_
_entity.id
_entity.type
_entity.pdbx_description
1 polymer ?
#
loop_
_entity_poly.entity_id
_entity_poly.type
_entity_poly.pdbx_seq_one_letter_code
_entity_poly.pdbx_strand_id
1 'polypeptide(L)'
;MVGILGEYRSLGGAAFWVLCAAAVYFVVLAVRLAAIDAATHRLPNRIVLPAYPASAVLLGAAALAAGEASRIPGMVLAGAVLWSAYFLLRFGNPSGLGFGDVKLAGVLGLWLGFVGWGHVLAGTFAAFLLGGLWGLWLIVSKRGTAKTSIAFGPFMLAGAALALAVPGLQ
;
A
#
# COMPACT_ATOMS: atom_id res chain seq x y z
N MET A 1 8.39 5.55 6.29
CA MET A 1 8.87 4.40 7.10
C MET A 1 10.32 4.57 7.53
N VAL A 2 11.24 4.92 6.62
CA VAL A 2 12.67 5.08 6.94
C VAL A 2 12.92 6.12 8.04
N GLY A 3 12.20 7.25 8.02
CA GLY A 3 12.28 8.26 9.09
C GLY A 3 11.89 7.71 10.47
N ILE A 4 10.72 7.06 10.55
CA ILE A 4 10.20 6.46 11.81
C ILE A 4 11.14 5.37 12.33
N LEU A 5 11.76 4.57 11.45
CA LEU A 5 12.76 3.58 11.87
C LEU A 5 13.97 4.23 12.57
N GLY A 6 14.40 5.42 12.12
CA GLY A 6 15.45 6.19 12.78
C GLY A 6 15.02 6.69 14.16
N GLU A 7 13.80 7.22 14.26
CA GLU A 7 13.20 7.68 15.53
C GLU A 7 13.05 6.54 16.53
N TYR A 8 12.45 5.42 16.12
CA TYR A 8 12.20 4.28 17.01
C TYR A 8 13.49 3.61 17.47
N ARG A 9 14.55 3.63 16.65
CA ARG A 9 15.89 3.16 17.06
C ARG A 9 16.43 3.96 18.25
N SER A 10 16.10 5.25 18.34
CA SER A 10 16.53 6.10 19.44
C SER A 10 15.69 5.94 20.72
N LEU A 11 14.42 5.51 20.59
CA LEU A 11 13.48 5.36 21.70
C LEU A 11 13.55 3.99 22.39
N GLY A 12 14.05 2.94 21.71
CA GLY A 12 14.28 1.63 22.32
C GLY A 12 14.33 0.47 21.33
N GLY A 13 14.94 -0.65 21.72
CA GLY A 13 15.11 -1.81 20.85
C GLY A 13 13.80 -2.46 20.41
N ALA A 14 12.81 -2.57 21.29
CA ALA A 14 11.57 -3.30 21.01
C ALA A 14 10.73 -2.66 19.89
N ALA A 15 10.45 -1.35 19.97
CA ALA A 15 9.68 -0.64 18.95
C ALA A 15 10.38 -0.70 17.57
N PHE A 16 11.70 -0.53 17.56
CA PHE A 16 12.51 -0.65 16.36
C PHE A 16 12.41 -2.05 15.73
N TRP A 17 12.59 -3.12 16.52
CA TRP A 17 12.53 -4.48 16.00
C TRP A 17 11.15 -4.88 15.51
N VAL A 18 10.08 -4.43 16.19
CA VAL A 18 8.71 -4.67 15.73
C VAL A 18 8.44 -3.93 14.41
N LEU A 19 8.90 -2.69 14.26
CA LEU A 19 8.76 -1.95 13.01
C LEU A 19 9.59 -2.55 11.87
N CYS A 20 10.78 -3.07 12.15
CA CYS A 20 11.57 -3.85 11.19
C CYS A 20 10.83 -5.11 10.74
N ALA A 21 10.23 -5.86 11.67
CA ALA A 21 9.42 -7.02 11.34
C ALA A 21 8.20 -6.64 10.47
N ALA A 22 7.57 -5.50 10.76
CA ALA A 22 6.51 -4.93 9.94
C ALA A 22 7.02 -4.64 8.52
N ALA A 23 8.15 -3.93 8.36
CA ALA A 23 8.71 -3.61 7.06
C ALA A 23 9.05 -4.88 6.23
N VAL A 24 9.65 -5.90 6.86
CA VAL A 24 9.91 -7.19 6.20
C VAL A 24 8.62 -7.86 5.76
N TYR A 25 7.60 -7.89 6.62
CA TYR A 25 6.28 -8.42 6.29
C TYR A 25 5.67 -7.70 5.08
N PHE A 26 5.73 -6.36 5.03
CA PHE A 26 5.24 -5.59 3.90
C PHE A 26 5.96 -5.93 2.60
N VAL A 27 7.30 -6.03 2.62
CA VAL A 27 8.08 -6.39 1.43
C VAL A 27 7.70 -7.79 0.94
N VAL A 28 7.60 -8.78 1.82
CA VAL A 28 7.20 -10.14 1.45
C VAL A 28 5.78 -10.15 0.87
N LEU A 29 4.84 -9.44 1.50
CA LEU A 29 3.47 -9.30 1.02
C LEU A 29 3.44 -8.65 -0.37
N ALA A 30 4.17 -7.55 -0.55
CA ALA A 30 4.24 -6.79 -1.78
C ALA A 30 4.81 -7.62 -2.93
N VAL A 31 5.96 -8.28 -2.73
CA VAL A 31 6.57 -9.13 -3.76
C VAL A 31 5.62 -10.28 -4.15
N ARG A 32 5.01 -10.94 -3.15
CA ARG A 32 4.10 -12.07 -3.40
C ARG A 32 2.84 -11.64 -4.14
N LEU A 33 2.20 -10.55 -3.72
CA LEU A 33 0.99 -10.06 -4.37
C LEU A 33 1.28 -9.50 -5.75
N ALA A 34 2.38 -8.77 -5.94
CA ALA A 34 2.79 -8.26 -7.24
C ALA A 34 3.06 -9.40 -8.24
N ALA A 35 3.75 -10.47 -7.81
CA ALA A 35 4.00 -11.63 -8.65
C ALA A 35 2.71 -12.36 -9.05
N ILE A 36 1.79 -12.57 -8.09
CA ILE A 36 0.51 -13.23 -8.38
C ILE A 36 -0.36 -12.36 -9.29
N ASP A 37 -0.41 -11.05 -9.07
CA ASP A 37 -1.21 -10.15 -9.88
C ASP A 37 -0.64 -10.01 -11.30
N ALA A 38 0.68 -9.90 -11.46
CA ALA A 38 1.34 -9.89 -12.77
C ALA A 38 1.11 -11.19 -13.56
N ALA A 39 1.03 -12.34 -12.87
CA ALA A 39 0.81 -13.64 -13.51
C ALA A 39 -0.67 -13.95 -13.79
N THR A 40 -1.59 -13.48 -12.94
CA THR A 40 -2.98 -13.95 -12.95
C THR A 40 -4.04 -12.85 -13.03
N HIS A 41 -3.63 -11.57 -13.00
CA HIS A 41 -4.52 -10.40 -12.92
C HIS A 41 -5.55 -10.52 -11.78
N ARG A 42 -5.14 -11.14 -10.67
CA ARG A 42 -5.98 -11.41 -9.50
C ARG A 42 -5.19 -11.22 -8.22
N LEU A 43 -5.81 -10.56 -7.25
CA LEU A 43 -5.32 -10.47 -5.88
C LEU A 43 -6.14 -11.40 -4.97
N PRO A 44 -5.55 -12.51 -4.48
CA PRO A 44 -6.32 -13.55 -3.80
C PRO A 44 -6.69 -13.15 -2.37
N ASN A 45 -7.98 -13.28 -2.02
CA ASN A 45 -8.52 -12.94 -0.69
C ASN A 45 -7.78 -13.65 0.46
N ARG A 46 -7.32 -14.89 0.24
CA ARG A 46 -6.53 -15.65 1.22
C ARG A 46 -5.19 -15.02 1.61
N ILE A 47 -4.71 -14.03 0.86
CA ILE A 47 -3.51 -13.25 1.18
C ILE A 47 -3.89 -11.84 1.62
N VAL A 48 -4.82 -11.19 0.90
CA VAL A 48 -5.18 -9.79 1.17
C VAL A 48 -5.99 -9.62 2.46
N LEU A 49 -6.94 -10.51 2.76
CA LEU A 49 -7.77 -10.37 3.96
C LEU A 49 -6.97 -10.57 5.25
N PRO A 50 -6.10 -11.60 5.38
CA PRO A 50 -5.22 -11.72 6.54
C PRO A 50 -4.23 -10.56 6.69
N ALA A 51 -3.96 -9.81 5.61
CA ALA A 51 -3.05 -8.67 5.68
C ALA A 51 -3.61 -7.49 6.47
N TYR A 52 -4.93 -7.35 6.61
CA TYR A 52 -5.53 -6.31 7.47
C TYR A 52 -5.16 -6.48 8.95
N PRO A 53 -5.51 -7.60 9.61
CA PRO A 53 -5.17 -7.78 11.02
C PRO A 53 -3.66 -7.92 11.22
N ALA A 54 -2.92 -8.55 10.29
CA ALA A 54 -1.46 -8.64 10.40
C ALA A 54 -0.80 -7.25 10.37
N SER A 55 -1.19 -6.38 9.44
CA SER A 55 -0.66 -5.02 9.35
C SER A 55 -1.07 -4.19 10.57
N ALA A 56 -2.34 -4.28 10.99
CA ALA A 56 -2.84 -3.55 12.15
C ALA A 56 -2.13 -3.95 13.45
N VAL A 57 -1.87 -5.26 13.65
CA VAL A 57 -1.15 -5.76 14.82
C VAL A 57 0.31 -5.33 14.78
N LEU A 58 1.01 -5.50 13.66
CA LEU A 58 2.43 -5.16 13.56
C LEU A 58 2.67 -3.66 13.71
N LEU A 59 1.91 -2.83 13.00
CA LEU A 59 2.03 -1.37 13.06
C LEU A 59 1.52 -0.83 14.39
N GLY A 60 0.39 -1.34 14.88
CA GLY A 60 -0.17 -0.96 16.19
C GLY A 60 0.77 -1.30 17.34
N ALA A 61 1.35 -2.51 17.35
CA ALA A 61 2.33 -2.91 18.35
C ALA A 61 3.60 -2.03 18.28
N ALA A 62 4.08 -1.68 17.08
CA ALA A 62 5.20 -0.77 16.91
C ALA A 62 4.89 0.63 17.48
N ALA A 63 3.71 1.19 17.19
CA ALA A 63 3.27 2.46 17.74
C ALA A 63 3.14 2.43 19.26
N LEU A 64 2.50 1.41 19.82
CA LEU A 64 2.33 1.28 21.27
C LEU A 64 3.68 1.11 21.98
N ALA A 65 4.59 0.32 21.43
CA ALA A 65 5.94 0.15 21.97
C ALA A 65 6.78 1.44 21.93
N ALA A 66 6.48 2.35 21.00
CA ALA A 66 7.13 3.66 20.91
C ALA A 66 6.39 4.77 21.68
N GLY A 67 5.23 4.48 22.28
CA GLY A 67 4.38 5.50 22.93
C GLY A 67 3.59 6.39 21.95
N GLU A 68 3.55 6.05 20.66
CA GLU A 68 2.95 6.84 19.59
C GLU A 68 1.55 6.32 19.19
N ALA A 69 0.69 6.08 20.17
CA ALA A 69 -0.68 5.60 19.94
C ALA A 69 -1.52 6.53 19.04
N SER A 70 -1.13 7.81 18.93
CA SER A 70 -1.76 8.80 18.04
C SER A 70 -1.68 8.45 16.54
N ARG A 71 -0.80 7.53 16.14
CA ARG A 71 -0.72 7.03 14.75
C ARG A 71 -1.85 6.07 14.39
N ILE A 72 -2.45 5.39 15.37
CA ILE A 72 -3.44 4.34 15.14
C ILE A 72 -4.71 4.88 14.46
N PRO A 73 -5.30 6.01 14.89
CA PRO A 73 -6.43 6.61 14.18
C PRO A 73 -6.10 6.96 12.73
N GLY A 74 -4.93 7.56 12.45
CA GLY A 74 -4.50 7.91 11.10
C GLY A 74 -4.35 6.69 10.20
N MET A 75 -3.75 5.62 10.71
CA MET A 75 -3.67 4.31 10.05
C MET A 75 -5.05 3.78 9.66
N VAL A 76 -5.98 3.69 10.62
CA VAL A 76 -7.32 3.14 10.38
C VAL A 76 -8.13 4.00 9.42
N LEU A 77 -8.10 5.33 9.60
CA LEU A 77 -8.82 6.28 8.75
C LEU A 77 -8.29 6.25 7.31
N ALA A 78 -6.98 6.26 7.11
CA ALA A 78 -6.40 6.16 5.76
C ALA A 78 -6.74 4.83 5.08
N GLY A 79 -6.74 3.71 5.83
CA GLY A 79 -7.20 2.41 5.36
C GLY A 79 -8.65 2.46 4.88
N ALA A 80 -9.55 3.04 5.68
CA ALA A 80 -10.95 3.20 5.31
C ALA A 80 -11.13 4.13 4.10
N VAL A 81 -10.45 5.28 4.07
CA VAL A 81 -10.53 6.25 2.98
C VAL A 81 -10.04 5.64 1.66
N LEU A 82 -8.88 4.99 1.63
CA LEU A 82 -8.39 4.38 0.39
C LEU A 82 -9.27 3.22 -0.08
N TRP A 83 -9.75 2.39 0.84
CA TRP A 83 -10.70 1.33 0.49
C TRP A 83 -11.97 1.92 -0.14
N SER A 84 -12.57 2.92 0.51
CA SER A 84 -13.79 3.58 0.03
C SER A 84 -13.57 4.31 -1.29
N ALA A 85 -12.45 5.01 -1.46
CA ALA A 85 -12.12 5.69 -2.71
C ALA A 85 -12.00 4.70 -3.88
N TYR A 86 -11.26 3.60 -3.69
CA TYR A 86 -11.15 2.57 -4.72
C TYR A 86 -12.47 1.83 -4.95
N PHE A 87 -13.29 1.64 -3.90
CA PHE A 87 -14.62 1.08 -4.04
C PHE A 87 -15.53 1.96 -4.90
N LEU A 88 -15.49 3.28 -4.71
CA LEU A 88 -16.23 4.24 -5.53
C LEU A 88 -15.74 4.25 -6.99
N LEU A 89 -14.43 4.20 -7.22
CA LEU A 89 -13.85 4.07 -8.56
C LEU A 89 -14.32 2.78 -9.25
N ARG A 90 -14.32 1.66 -8.51
CA ARG A 90 -14.85 0.38 -8.98
C ARG A 90 -16.35 0.44 -9.28
N PHE A 91 -17.11 1.12 -8.43
CA PHE A 91 -18.57 1.22 -8.59
C PHE A 91 -18.92 2.05 -9.83
N GLY A 92 -18.21 3.15 -10.08
CA GLY A 92 -18.37 3.98 -11.28
C GLY A 92 -17.85 3.32 -12.57
N ASN A 93 -16.80 2.50 -12.48
CA ASN A 93 -16.25 1.76 -13.62
C ASN A 93 -15.86 0.31 -13.25
N PRO A 94 -16.83 -0.62 -13.23
CA PRO A 94 -16.60 -2.00 -12.82
C PRO A 94 -15.60 -2.77 -13.68
N SER A 95 -15.46 -2.37 -14.95
CA SER A 95 -14.52 -2.95 -15.92
C SER A 95 -13.09 -2.44 -15.77
N GLY A 96 -12.89 -1.27 -15.17
CA GLY A 96 -11.58 -0.60 -15.10
C GLY A 96 -10.71 -1.04 -13.93
N LEU A 97 -11.31 -1.46 -12.82
CA LEU A 97 -10.59 -1.78 -11.57
C LEU A 97 -11.06 -3.11 -10.99
N GLY A 98 -10.15 -3.96 -10.52
CA GLY A 98 -10.48 -5.21 -9.86
C GLY A 98 -10.98 -4.98 -8.42
N PHE A 99 -11.88 -5.83 -7.92
CA PHE A 99 -12.26 -5.78 -6.50
C PHE A 99 -11.09 -6.20 -5.58
N GLY A 100 -10.10 -6.90 -6.14
CA GLY A 100 -8.82 -7.16 -5.48
C GLY A 100 -8.06 -5.87 -5.16
N ASP A 101 -8.03 -4.92 -6.10
CA ASP A 101 -7.34 -3.64 -5.95
C ASP A 101 -7.98 -2.80 -4.86
N VAL A 102 -9.31 -2.81 -4.76
CA VAL A 102 -10.06 -2.15 -3.67
C VAL A 102 -9.63 -2.65 -2.30
N LYS A 103 -9.51 -3.98 -2.14
CA LYS A 103 -9.07 -4.57 -0.88
C LYS A 103 -7.61 -4.27 -0.59
N LEU A 104 -6.76 -4.29 -1.62
CA LEU A 104 -5.36 -3.94 -1.47
C LEU A 104 -5.19 -2.46 -1.08
N ALA A 105 -5.98 -1.55 -1.65
CA ALA A 105 -5.98 -0.13 -1.33
C ALA A 105 -6.18 0.11 0.17
N GLY A 106 -7.13 -0.60 0.78
CA GLY A 106 -7.34 -0.48 2.23
C GLY A 106 -6.16 -0.99 3.06
N VAL A 107 -5.52 -2.10 2.67
CA VAL A 107 -4.28 -2.56 3.32
C VAL A 107 -3.20 -1.50 3.19
N LEU A 108 -2.95 -1.01 1.97
CA LEU A 108 -1.95 0.03 1.71
C LEU A 108 -2.24 1.32 2.46
N GLY A 109 -3.52 1.66 2.65
CA GLY A 109 -3.95 2.81 3.45
C GLY A 109 -3.55 2.68 4.92
N LEU A 110 -3.59 1.47 5.50
CA LEU A 110 -3.04 1.25 6.85
C LEU A 110 -1.54 1.60 6.89
N TRP A 111 -0.76 1.07 5.94
CA TRP A 111 0.69 1.29 5.89
C TRP A 111 1.05 2.76 5.68
N LEU A 112 0.40 3.42 4.71
CA LEU A 112 0.69 4.81 4.38
C LEU A 112 0.19 5.76 5.46
N GLY A 113 -1.03 5.54 5.97
CA GLY A 113 -1.62 6.36 7.03
C GLY A 113 -0.92 6.24 8.38
N PHE A 114 -0.26 5.10 8.66
CA PHE A 114 0.62 4.96 9.82
C PHE A 114 1.78 5.96 9.77
N VAL A 115 2.30 6.24 8.57
CA VAL A 115 3.40 7.19 8.40
C VAL A 115 2.88 8.63 8.35
N GLY A 116 1.82 8.88 7.57
CA GLY A 116 1.19 10.20 7.46
C GLY A 116 0.33 10.37 6.21
N TRP A 117 -0.46 11.44 6.17
CA TRP A 117 -1.35 11.73 5.03
C TRP A 117 -0.59 12.13 3.76
N GLY A 118 0.56 12.81 3.87
CA GLY A 118 1.41 13.08 2.72
C GLY A 118 1.92 11.78 2.05
N HIS A 119 2.20 10.74 2.84
CA HIS A 119 2.52 9.40 2.31
C HIS A 119 1.33 8.73 1.62
N VAL A 120 0.11 8.90 2.14
CA VAL A 120 -1.12 8.38 1.49
C VAL A 120 -1.27 9.00 0.11
N LEU A 121 -1.13 10.32 0.00
CA LEU A 121 -1.23 11.05 -1.27
C LEU A 121 -0.09 10.67 -2.22
N ALA A 122 1.16 10.70 -1.75
CA ALA A 122 2.33 10.38 -2.56
C ALA A 122 2.28 8.93 -3.07
N GLY A 123 1.92 7.97 -2.22
CA GLY A 123 1.82 6.56 -2.60
C GLY A 123 0.70 6.30 -3.60
N THR A 124 -0.45 6.92 -3.40
CA THR A 124 -1.59 6.84 -4.34
C THR A 124 -1.24 7.49 -5.67
N PHE A 125 -0.65 8.68 -5.64
CA PHE A 125 -0.21 9.39 -6.84
C PHE A 125 0.83 8.58 -7.62
N ALA A 126 1.85 8.05 -6.93
CA ALA A 126 2.87 7.20 -7.53
C ALA A 126 2.27 5.93 -8.17
N ALA A 127 1.28 5.30 -7.54
CA ALA A 127 0.58 4.14 -8.11
C ALA A 127 -0.10 4.49 -9.44
N PHE A 128 -0.87 5.58 -9.48
CA PHE A 128 -1.54 6.03 -10.70
C PHE A 128 -0.55 6.50 -11.77
N LEU A 129 0.52 7.19 -11.38
CA LEU A 129 1.56 7.64 -12.30
C LEU A 129 2.26 6.44 -12.95
N LEU A 130 2.70 5.45 -12.16
CA LEU A 130 3.38 4.27 -12.67
C LEU A 130 2.47 3.43 -13.56
N GLY A 131 1.22 3.17 -13.14
CA GLY A 131 0.25 2.43 -13.93
C GLY A 131 -0.15 3.17 -15.22
N GLY A 132 -0.30 4.50 -15.15
CA GLY A 132 -0.60 5.34 -16.30
C GLY A 132 0.53 5.38 -17.32
N LEU A 133 1.78 5.54 -16.87
CA LEU A 133 2.97 5.49 -17.73
C LEU A 133 3.11 4.12 -18.41
N TRP A 134 2.85 3.04 -17.68
CA TRP A 134 2.87 1.69 -18.25
C TRP A 134 1.77 1.49 -19.31
N GLY A 135 0.55 1.93 -19.01
CA GLY A 135 -0.55 1.90 -19.97
C GLY A 135 -0.27 2.72 -21.22
N LEU A 136 0.30 3.92 -21.05
CA LEU A 136 0.73 4.77 -22.17
C LEU A 136 1.81 4.09 -23.01
N TRP A 137 2.82 3.49 -22.37
CA TRP A 137 3.88 2.75 -23.06
C TRP A 137 3.31 1.57 -23.88
N LEU A 138 2.34 0.81 -23.35
CA LEU A 138 1.68 -0.28 -24.08
C LEU A 138 0.97 0.22 -25.35
N ILE A 139 0.29 1.36 -25.26
CA ILE A 139 -0.41 1.97 -26.39
C ILE A 139 0.59 2.48 -27.44
N VAL A 140 1.60 3.25 -27.03
CA VAL A 140 2.62 3.83 -27.93
C VAL A 140 3.45 2.73 -28.60
N SER A 141 3.78 1.66 -27.88
CA SER A 141 4.52 0.51 -28.42
C SER A 141 3.67 -0.41 -29.30
N LYS A 142 2.38 -0.09 -29.50
CA LYS A 142 1.40 -0.91 -30.22
C LYS A 142 1.29 -2.35 -29.66
N ARG A 143 1.63 -2.53 -28.38
CA ARG A 143 1.54 -3.82 -27.66
C ARG A 143 0.21 -3.99 -26.92
N GLY A 144 -0.62 -2.95 -26.91
CA GLY A 144 -1.96 -2.95 -26.32
C GLY A 144 -2.82 -1.83 -26.87
N THR A 145 -4.06 -1.79 -26.41
CA THR A 145 -5.04 -0.73 -26.71
C THR A 145 -5.51 -0.10 -25.40
N ALA A 146 -6.29 0.98 -25.48
CA ALA A 146 -6.95 1.57 -24.31
C ALA A 146 -7.91 0.60 -23.57
N LYS A 147 -8.24 -0.54 -24.19
CA LYS A 147 -9.08 -1.60 -23.59
C LYS A 147 -8.28 -2.75 -23.00
N THR A 148 -6.95 -2.74 -23.11
CA THR A 148 -6.10 -3.80 -22.56
C THR A 148 -6.16 -3.75 -21.03
N SER A 149 -6.57 -4.86 -20.43
CA SER A 149 -6.58 -5.00 -18.97
C SER A 149 -5.15 -5.09 -18.44
N ILE A 150 -4.81 -4.22 -17.47
CA ILE A 150 -3.49 -4.15 -16.85
C ILE A 150 -3.63 -4.58 -15.38
N ALA A 151 -2.70 -5.40 -14.91
CA ALA A 151 -2.54 -5.73 -13.51
C ALA A 151 -2.12 -4.47 -12.73
N PHE A 152 -3.04 -3.85 -11.99
CA PHE A 152 -2.78 -2.59 -11.28
C PHE A 152 -2.10 -2.79 -9.92
N GLY A 153 -2.24 -3.96 -9.31
CA GLY A 153 -1.68 -4.30 -8.00
C GLY A 153 -0.17 -4.06 -7.88
N PRO A 154 0.69 -4.46 -8.84
CA PRO A 154 2.13 -4.18 -8.81
C PRO A 154 2.45 -2.69 -8.72
N PHE A 155 1.70 -1.84 -9.44
CA PHE A 155 1.91 -0.39 -9.42
C PHE A 155 1.45 0.22 -8.10
N MET A 156 0.36 -0.26 -7.52
CA MET A 156 -0.08 0.12 -6.17
C MET A 156 0.97 -0.21 -5.11
N LEU A 157 1.51 -1.43 -5.16
CA LEU A 157 2.54 -1.91 -4.23
C LEU A 157 3.85 -1.13 -4.41
N ALA A 158 4.26 -0.88 -5.65
CA ALA A 158 5.45 -0.08 -5.96
C ALA A 158 5.31 1.38 -5.49
N GLY A 159 4.17 2.01 -5.78
CA GLY A 159 3.88 3.38 -5.33
C GLY A 159 3.89 3.50 -3.81
N ALA A 160 3.27 2.56 -3.11
CA ALA A 160 3.31 2.52 -1.65
C ALA A 160 4.73 2.29 -1.11
N ALA A 161 5.49 1.34 -1.68
CA ALA A 161 6.87 1.09 -1.27
C ALA A 161 7.76 2.33 -1.46
N LEU A 162 7.63 3.04 -2.59
CA LEU A 162 8.35 4.28 -2.85
C LEU A 162 8.00 5.36 -1.83
N ALA A 163 6.70 5.59 -1.57
CA ALA A 163 6.29 6.56 -0.57
C ALA A 163 6.84 6.20 0.82
N LEU A 164 6.74 4.94 1.24
CA LEU A 164 7.26 4.48 2.52
C LEU A 164 8.79 4.64 2.66
N ALA A 165 9.52 4.57 1.54
CA ALA A 165 10.97 4.76 1.51
C ALA A 165 11.38 6.23 1.67
N VAL A 166 10.56 7.18 1.21
CA VAL A 166 10.89 8.61 1.26
C VAL A 166 10.63 9.19 2.67
N PRO A 167 11.67 9.72 3.36
CA PRO A 167 11.49 10.46 4.60
C PRO A 167 10.95 11.89 4.31
N GLY A 168 10.19 12.46 5.25
CA GLY A 168 9.82 13.88 5.23
C GLY A 168 8.58 14.29 4.44
N LEU A 169 7.73 13.35 4.00
CA LEU A 169 6.43 13.67 3.36
C LEU A 169 5.32 13.98 4.39
N GLN A 170 5.58 14.82 5.38
CA GLN A 170 4.60 15.14 6.44
C GLN A 170 3.50 16.08 5.95
#